data_AF-A0A7S2BY55-F1
#
_entry.id   AF-A0A7S2BY55-F1
#
_cell.length_a   1.000
_cell.length_b   1.000
_cell.length_c   1.000
_cell.angle_alpha   90.00
_cell.angle_beta   90.00
_cell.angle_gamma   90.00
#
_symmetry.space_group_name_H-M   'P 1'
#
loop_
_entity.id
_entity.type
_entity.pdbx_description
1 polymer ?
#
loop_
_entity_poly.entity_id
_entity_poly.type
_entity_poly.pdbx_seq_one_letter_code
_entity_poly.pdbx_strand_id
1 'polypeptide(L)'
;GHEMLRIDGSGTICIVALTPRTRLLLGGVVCLPKIVISIFLLVLGCKWLSATTSFEALVMNTMAMEFVLHVDELLYEAFLPVAYRRQVADINFFRRHPPKGLKELELEEFMSYAKSASYLVLGFALVFLWSEYLQSVLPRDISDVKQHCQVYLRTLAPICARYSVFAIGGSQSSGCYPFGGAKDALETQAPGHLQHSQFRTVR
;
A
#
# COMPACT_ATOMS: atom_id res chain seq x y z
N GLY A 1 -44.78 8.07 -22.10
CA GLY A 1 -43.85 6.97 -22.39
C GLY A 1 -42.63 7.58 -23.02
N HIS A 2 -41.48 7.51 -22.35
CA HIS A 2 -40.22 8.02 -22.90
C HIS A 2 -39.62 6.93 -23.79
N GLU A 3 -39.50 7.18 -25.10
CA GLU A 3 -38.71 6.36 -26.02
C GLU A 3 -37.27 6.28 -25.48
N MET A 4 -36.89 5.10 -25.00
CA MET A 4 -35.55 4.83 -24.45
C MET A 4 -34.52 4.54 -25.55
N LEU A 5 -34.98 4.25 -26.76
CA LEU A 5 -34.16 3.90 -27.92
C LEU A 5 -34.50 4.84 -29.06
N ARG A 6 -33.52 5.59 -29.54
CA ARG A 6 -33.66 6.38 -30.77
C ARG A 6 -32.78 5.74 -31.83
N ILE A 7 -33.39 5.36 -32.95
CA ILE A 7 -32.67 4.89 -34.13
C ILE A 7 -32.26 6.16 -34.90
N ASP A 8 -30.95 6.42 -34.97
CA ASP A 8 -30.43 7.49 -35.83
C ASP A 8 -30.55 7.06 -37.31
N GLY A 9 -30.65 8.03 -38.23
CA GLY A 9 -30.78 7.79 -39.68
C GLY A 9 -29.62 6.99 -40.32
N SER A 10 -28.56 6.71 -39.56
CA SER A 10 -27.42 5.86 -39.90
C SER A 10 -27.59 4.38 -39.52
N GLY A 11 -28.72 3.98 -38.92
CA GLY A 11 -28.97 2.59 -38.47
C GLY A 11 -28.32 2.23 -37.13
N THR A 12 -27.72 3.19 -36.43
CA THR A 12 -27.14 3.01 -35.10
C THR A 12 -28.23 3.18 -34.02
N ILE A 13 -28.33 2.21 -33.12
CA ILE A 13 -29.27 2.22 -31.99
C ILE A 13 -28.64 3.00 -30.84
N CYS A 14 -29.21 4.16 -30.50
CA CYS A 14 -28.71 5.01 -29.43
C CYS A 14 -29.62 4.88 -28.18
N ILE A 15 -29.03 4.50 -27.04
CA ILE A 15 -29.72 4.49 -25.75
C ILE A 15 -29.71 5.93 -25.21
N VAL A 16 -30.86 6.62 -25.28
CA VAL A 16 -30.93 8.08 -25.02
C VAL A 16 -31.09 8.42 -23.53
N ALA A 17 -31.51 7.46 -22.69
CA ALA A 17 -31.61 7.71 -21.26
C ALA A 17 -31.47 6.41 -20.44
N LEU A 18 -30.42 6.34 -19.62
CA LEU A 18 -30.33 5.38 -18.51
C LEU A 18 -30.89 6.05 -17.25
N THR A 19 -31.76 5.36 -16.51
CA THR A 19 -32.36 5.91 -15.29
C THR A 19 -31.25 6.34 -14.31
N PRO A 20 -31.22 7.61 -13.86
CA PRO A 20 -30.12 8.13 -13.04
C PRO A 20 -29.97 7.38 -11.70
N ARG A 21 -31.08 6.82 -11.19
CA ARG A 21 -31.08 5.96 -10.00
C ARG A 21 -30.28 4.68 -10.21
N THR A 22 -30.46 4.00 -11.34
CA THR A 22 -29.72 2.77 -11.66
C THR A 22 -28.25 3.06 -11.89
N ARG A 23 -27.90 4.20 -12.51
CA ARG A 23 -26.51 4.65 -12.67
C ARG A 23 -25.83 4.95 -11.33
N LEU A 24 -26.52 5.64 -10.43
CA LEU A 24 -26.01 5.90 -9.09
C LEU A 24 -25.88 4.61 -8.27
N LEU A 25 -26.84 3.69 -8.41
CA LEU A 25 -26.83 2.41 -7.69
C LEU A 25 -25.72 1.49 -8.20
N LEU A 26 -25.51 1.39 -9.53
CA LEU A 26 -24.34 0.69 -10.08
C LEU A 26 -23.03 1.34 -9.63
N GLY A 27 -22.94 2.66 -9.73
CA GLY A 27 -21.75 3.39 -9.31
C GLY A 27 -21.47 3.22 -7.82
N GLY A 28 -22.49 3.29 -6.96
CA GLY A 28 -22.34 3.08 -5.53
C GLY A 28 -21.96 1.64 -5.20
N VAL A 29 -22.69 0.65 -5.71
CA VAL A 29 -22.47 -0.77 -5.38
C VAL A 29 -21.14 -1.28 -5.92
N VAL A 30 -20.64 -0.76 -7.04
CA VAL A 30 -19.36 -1.20 -7.62
C VAL A 30 -18.19 -0.34 -7.16
N CYS A 31 -18.31 0.99 -7.18
CA CYS A 31 -17.19 1.87 -6.85
C CYS A 31 -16.93 1.95 -5.34
N LEU A 32 -17.97 1.90 -4.49
CA LEU A 32 -17.79 2.02 -3.03
C LEU A 32 -16.94 0.86 -2.47
N PRO A 33 -17.23 -0.44 -2.73
CA PRO A 33 -16.36 -1.51 -2.24
C PRO A 33 -14.95 -1.42 -2.83
N LYS A 34 -14.79 -1.02 -4.11
CA LYS A 34 -13.47 -0.82 -4.71
C LYS A 34 -12.68 0.27 -4.00
N ILE A 35 -13.30 1.40 -3.68
CA ILE A 35 -12.69 2.49 -2.90
C ILE A 35 -12.31 2.02 -1.49
N VAL A 36 -13.19 1.29 -0.81
CA VAL A 36 -12.92 0.77 0.54
C VAL A 36 -11.73 -0.18 0.52
N ILE A 37 -11.69 -1.12 -0.43
CA ILE A 37 -10.56 -2.05 -0.60
C ILE A 37 -9.28 -1.28 -0.90
N SER A 38 -9.30 -0.31 -1.82
CA SER A 38 -8.12 0.51 -2.13
C SER A 38 -7.61 1.31 -0.93
N ILE A 39 -8.49 1.91 -0.13
CA ILE A 39 -8.08 2.63 1.10
C ILE A 39 -7.48 1.66 2.11
N PHE A 40 -8.12 0.50 2.31
CA PHE A 40 -7.65 -0.51 3.26
C PHE A 40 -6.28 -1.07 2.86
N LEU A 41 -6.12 -1.36 1.57
CA LEU A 41 -4.86 -1.76 0.96
C LEU A 41 -3.81 -0.66 1.10
N LEU A 42 -4.13 0.61 0.86
CA LEU A 42 -3.19 1.72 1.05
C LEU A 42 -2.69 1.80 2.49
N VAL A 43 -3.59 1.75 3.48
CA VAL A 43 -3.26 1.81 4.91
C VAL A 43 -2.40 0.61 5.34
N LEU A 44 -2.81 -0.60 4.95
CA LEU A 44 -2.04 -1.80 5.26
C LEU A 44 -0.68 -1.76 4.55
N GLY A 45 -0.65 -1.49 3.25
CA GLY A 45 0.56 -1.38 2.44
C GLY A 45 1.58 -0.44 3.07
N CYS A 46 1.17 0.78 3.43
CA CYS A 46 2.04 1.73 4.14
C CYS A 46 2.59 1.16 5.46
N LYS A 47 1.74 0.51 6.26
CA LYS A 47 2.15 -0.09 7.55
C LYS A 47 3.14 -1.24 7.37
N TRP A 48 2.86 -2.17 6.46
CA TRP A 48 3.69 -3.35 6.20
C TRP A 48 5.03 -2.98 5.54
N LEU A 49 5.02 -2.04 4.59
CA LEU A 49 6.24 -1.53 3.97
C LEU A 49 7.16 -0.87 5.00
N SER A 50 6.61 -0.07 5.93
CA SER A 50 7.42 0.58 6.97
C SER A 50 8.04 -0.39 7.98
N ALA A 51 7.44 -1.57 8.18
CA ALA A 51 7.95 -2.58 9.10
C ALA A 51 9.06 -3.47 8.49
N THR A 52 9.24 -3.39 7.17
CA THR A 52 10.14 -4.29 6.45
C THR A 52 11.55 -3.69 6.35
N THR A 53 12.55 -4.38 6.90
CA THR A 53 13.96 -3.93 6.88
C THR A 53 14.77 -4.47 5.71
N SER A 54 14.26 -5.48 5.00
CA SER A 54 14.93 -6.13 3.87
C SER A 54 14.27 -5.78 2.54
N PHE A 55 15.08 -5.46 1.53
CA PHE A 55 14.60 -5.09 0.21
C PHE A 55 13.79 -6.21 -0.48
N GLU A 56 14.20 -7.47 -0.30
CA GLU A 56 13.53 -8.63 -0.87
C GLU A 56 12.08 -8.77 -0.38
N ALA A 57 11.87 -8.62 0.92
CA ALA A 57 10.53 -8.68 1.50
C ALA A 57 9.66 -7.48 1.07
N LEU A 58 10.27 -6.33 0.81
CA LEU A 58 9.57 -5.16 0.29
C LEU A 58 9.00 -5.46 -1.11
N VAL A 59 9.84 -5.97 -2.02
CA VAL A 59 9.41 -6.33 -3.38
C VAL A 59 8.33 -7.42 -3.37
N MET A 60 8.47 -8.45 -2.53
CA MET A 60 7.48 -9.53 -2.44
C MET A 60 6.12 -9.03 -1.95
N ASN A 61 6.09 -8.15 -0.95
CA ASN A 61 4.86 -7.56 -0.45
C ASN A 61 4.17 -6.66 -1.49
N THR A 62 4.95 -5.87 -2.24
CA THR A 62 4.40 -5.04 -3.32
C THR A 62 3.82 -5.89 -4.46
N MET A 63 4.52 -6.96 -4.88
CA MET A 63 4.03 -7.90 -5.90
C MET A 63 2.72 -8.58 -5.48
N ALA A 64 2.62 -9.00 -4.23
CA ALA A 64 1.40 -9.61 -3.70
C ALA A 64 0.21 -8.62 -3.72
N MET A 65 0.46 -7.36 -3.37
CA MET A 65 -0.55 -6.30 -3.40
C MET A 65 -1.03 -6.01 -4.83
N GLU A 66 -0.12 -5.99 -5.80
CA GLU A 66 -0.44 -5.82 -7.23
C GLU A 66 -1.37 -6.92 -7.74
N PHE A 67 -1.13 -8.16 -7.32
CA PHE A 67 -2.03 -9.28 -7.65
C PHE A 67 -3.43 -9.09 -7.06
N VAL A 68 -3.53 -8.63 -5.81
CA VAL A 68 -4.83 -8.35 -5.17
C VAL A 68 -5.58 -7.24 -5.90
N LEU A 69 -4.87 -6.23 -6.43
CA LEU A 69 -5.48 -5.14 -7.22
C LEU A 69 -6.03 -5.59 -8.57
N HIS A 70 -5.52 -6.67 -9.16
CA HIS A 70 -5.99 -7.20 -10.45
C HIS A 70 -7.03 -8.32 -10.27
N VAL A 71 -7.28 -8.78 -9.04
CA VAL A 71 -8.17 -9.92 -8.81
C VAL A 71 -9.62 -9.59 -9.19
N ASP A 72 -10.06 -8.36 -9.06
CA ASP A 72 -11.42 -7.94 -9.42
C ASP A 72 -11.65 -8.00 -10.94
N GLU A 73 -10.63 -7.65 -11.73
CA GLU A 73 -10.64 -7.79 -13.18
C GLU A 73 -10.67 -9.27 -13.59
N LEU A 74 -9.86 -10.11 -12.96
CA LEU A 74 -9.87 -11.56 -13.20
C LEU A 74 -11.22 -12.19 -12.83
N LEU A 75 -11.82 -11.78 -11.71
CA LEU A 75 -13.15 -12.24 -11.31
C LEU A 75 -14.21 -11.75 -12.31
N TYR A 76 -14.12 -10.50 -12.79
CA TYR A 76 -15.02 -10.00 -13.83
C TYR A 76 -14.93 -10.85 -15.10
N GLU A 77 -13.71 -11.20 -15.55
CA GLU A 77 -13.51 -12.05 -16.72
C GLU A 77 -13.96 -13.49 -16.50
N ALA A 78 -13.79 -14.03 -15.29
CA ALA A 78 -14.18 -15.41 -14.97
C ALA A 78 -15.70 -15.56 -14.83
N PHE A 79 -16.38 -14.58 -14.22
CA PHE A 79 -17.81 -14.67 -13.94
C PHE A 79 -18.70 -14.16 -15.10
N LEU A 80 -18.23 -13.26 -15.97
CA LEU A 80 -19.03 -12.83 -17.13
C LEU A 80 -18.84 -13.73 -18.36
N PRO A 81 -19.93 -14.31 -18.91
CA PRO A 81 -19.89 -15.02 -20.18
C PRO A 81 -19.42 -14.12 -21.33
N VAL A 82 -18.69 -14.69 -22.28
CA VAL A 82 -18.11 -13.98 -23.43
C VAL A 82 -19.17 -13.21 -24.24
N ALA A 83 -20.39 -13.74 -24.35
CA ALA A 83 -21.50 -13.07 -25.02
C ALA A 83 -21.89 -11.74 -24.37
N TYR A 84 -21.93 -11.70 -23.03
CA TYR A 84 -22.25 -10.48 -22.29
C TYR A 84 -21.10 -9.47 -22.34
N ARG A 85 -19.85 -9.92 -22.29
CA ARG A 85 -18.68 -9.04 -22.46
C ARG A 85 -18.69 -8.32 -23.82
N ARG A 86 -19.03 -9.03 -24.89
CA ARG A 86 -19.18 -8.42 -26.23
C ARG A 86 -20.30 -7.39 -26.26
N GLN A 87 -21.46 -7.69 -25.66
CA GLN A 87 -22.55 -6.72 -25.57
C GLN A 87 -22.16 -5.46 -24.79
N VAL A 88 -21.36 -5.59 -23.72
CA VAL A 88 -20.86 -4.45 -22.94
C VAL A 88 -19.77 -3.66 -23.67
N ALA A 89 -18.92 -4.33 -24.44
CA ALA A 89 -17.89 -3.66 -25.26
C ALA A 89 -18.50 -2.88 -26.44
N ASP A 90 -19.63 -3.35 -26.98
CA ASP A 90 -20.30 -2.73 -28.12
C ASP A 90 -21.23 -1.56 -27.74
N ILE A 91 -21.48 -1.35 -26.44
CA ILE A 91 -22.14 -0.14 -25.93
C ILE A 91 -21.14 1.02 -25.99
N ASN A 92 -20.80 1.44 -27.20
CA ASN A 92 -20.15 2.71 -27.41
C ASN A 92 -21.15 3.78 -26.98
N PHE A 93 -20.99 4.30 -25.76
CA PHE A 93 -21.64 5.52 -25.32
C PHE A 93 -21.10 6.66 -26.18
N PHE A 94 -21.60 6.78 -27.42
CA PHE A 94 -21.37 7.92 -28.28
C PHE A 94 -22.05 9.12 -27.64
N ARG A 95 -21.33 9.73 -26.69
CA ARG A 95 -21.66 11.04 -26.19
C ARG A 95 -21.28 12.00 -27.31
N ARG A 96 -22.24 12.27 -28.19
CA ARG A 96 -22.09 13.23 -29.29
C ARG A 96 -21.69 14.57 -28.65
N HIS A 97 -20.40 14.86 -28.65
CA HIS A 97 -19.91 16.12 -28.14
C HIS A 97 -20.31 17.18 -29.18
N PRO A 98 -20.99 18.27 -28.79
CA PRO A 98 -21.18 19.38 -29.71
C PRO A 98 -19.80 19.83 -30.20
N PRO A 99 -19.65 20.26 -31.47
CA PRO A 99 -18.39 20.77 -31.98
C PRO A 99 -17.97 21.95 -31.11
N LYS A 100 -16.97 21.73 -30.26
CA LYS A 100 -16.38 22.77 -29.41
C LYS A 100 -15.39 23.57 -30.21
N GLY A 101 -15.26 24.85 -29.89
CA GLY A 101 -14.19 25.67 -30.48
C GLY A 101 -12.82 25.13 -30.08
N LEU A 102 -11.79 25.36 -30.91
CA LEU A 102 -10.41 24.92 -30.64
C LEU A 102 -9.93 25.33 -29.23
N LYS A 103 -10.26 26.56 -28.81
CA LYS A 103 -9.90 27.09 -27.47
C LYS A 103 -10.61 26.38 -26.31
N GLU A 104 -11.86 25.93 -26.51
CA GLU A 104 -12.61 25.22 -25.47
C GLU A 104 -12.05 23.81 -25.28
N LEU A 105 -11.54 23.22 -26.36
CA LEU A 105 -10.92 21.89 -26.36
C LEU A 105 -9.59 21.91 -25.60
N GLU A 106 -8.73 22.90 -25.86
CA GLU A 106 -7.47 23.09 -25.11
C GLU A 106 -7.69 23.25 -23.60
N LEU A 107 -8.72 24.01 -23.19
CA LEU A 107 -9.03 24.22 -21.76
C LEU A 107 -9.55 22.93 -21.11
N GLU A 108 -10.36 22.14 -21.81
CA GLU A 108 -10.87 20.86 -21.31
C GLU A 108 -9.76 19.81 -21.16
N GLU A 109 -8.84 19.76 -22.12
CA GLU A 109 -7.62 18.95 -22.03
C GLU A 109 -6.78 19.40 -20.84
N PHE A 110 -6.52 20.72 -20.71
CA PHE A 110 -5.76 21.26 -19.59
C PHE A 110 -6.40 20.95 -18.24
N MET A 111 -7.73 21.06 -18.11
CA MET A 111 -8.44 20.69 -16.88
C MET A 111 -8.31 19.19 -16.58
N SER A 112 -8.30 18.33 -17.59
CA SER A 112 -8.11 16.89 -17.43
C SER A 112 -6.68 16.57 -16.94
N TYR A 113 -5.68 17.25 -17.48
CA TYR A 113 -4.29 17.17 -16.99
C TYR A 113 -4.16 17.72 -15.57
N ALA A 114 -4.72 18.89 -15.28
CA ALA A 114 -4.68 19.50 -13.96
C ALA A 114 -5.36 18.62 -12.89
N LYS A 115 -6.46 17.96 -13.25
CA LYS A 115 -7.14 16.98 -12.41
C LYS A 115 -6.28 15.74 -12.15
N SER A 116 -5.58 15.24 -13.17
CA SER A 116 -4.68 14.10 -13.00
C SER A 116 -3.48 14.46 -12.12
N ALA A 117 -2.90 15.64 -12.32
CA ALA A 117 -1.83 16.17 -11.49
C ALA A 117 -2.29 16.40 -10.05
N SER A 118 -3.51 16.89 -9.83
CA SER A 118 -4.03 17.09 -8.47
C SER A 118 -4.24 15.77 -7.72
N TYR A 119 -4.64 14.69 -8.40
CA TYR A 119 -4.68 13.36 -7.79
C TYR A 119 -3.30 12.84 -7.39
N LEU A 120 -2.26 13.05 -8.21
CA LEU A 120 -0.89 12.69 -7.86
C LEU A 120 -0.39 13.47 -6.65
N VAL A 121 -0.54 14.80 -6.66
CA VAL A 121 -0.14 15.67 -5.55
C VAL A 121 -0.88 15.31 -4.27
N LEU A 122 -2.19 15.08 -4.36
CA LEU A 122 -3.00 14.63 -3.22
C LEU A 122 -2.53 13.27 -2.69
N GLY A 123 -2.17 12.34 -3.57
CA GLY A 123 -1.59 11.05 -3.18
C GLY A 123 -0.29 11.21 -2.39
N PHE A 124 0.66 11.99 -2.89
CA PHE A 124 1.90 12.30 -2.18
C PHE A 124 1.63 13.01 -0.84
N ALA A 125 0.74 13.99 -0.83
CA ALA A 125 0.37 14.72 0.37
C ALA A 125 -0.27 13.79 1.42
N LEU A 126 -1.15 12.87 1.01
CA LEU A 126 -1.76 11.89 1.89
C LEU A 126 -0.74 10.90 2.46
N VAL A 127 0.19 10.40 1.64
CA VAL A 127 1.27 9.52 2.10
C VAL A 127 2.17 10.26 3.09
N PHE A 128 2.55 11.50 2.79
CA PHE A 128 3.35 12.33 3.67
C PHE A 128 2.63 12.61 5.00
N LEU A 129 1.36 13.00 4.93
CA LEU A 129 0.53 13.28 6.10
C LEU A 129 0.30 12.01 6.94
N TRP A 130 0.15 10.85 6.28
CA TRP A 130 0.09 9.56 6.97
C TRP A 130 1.41 9.23 7.68
N SER A 131 2.55 9.40 7.00
CA SER A 131 3.88 9.15 7.55
C SER A 131 4.22 10.03 8.74
N GLU A 132 3.87 11.32 8.69
CA GLU A 132 4.24 12.29 9.73
C GLU A 132 3.24 12.36 10.89
N TYR A 133 1.93 12.21 10.62
CA TYR A 133 0.89 12.43 11.63
C TYR A 133 0.20 11.15 12.12
N LEU A 134 0.04 10.14 11.26
CA LEU A 134 -0.76 8.94 11.59
C LEU A 134 0.10 7.76 12.04
N GLN A 135 1.36 7.68 11.61
CA GLN A 135 2.32 6.70 12.13
C GLN A 135 2.83 7.10 13.53
N SER A 136 2.04 6.80 14.56
CA SER A 136 2.47 6.81 15.97
C SER A 136 3.56 5.77 16.29
N VAL A 137 3.97 4.98 15.29
CA VAL A 137 4.97 3.90 15.40
C VAL A 137 6.41 4.36 15.14
N LEU A 138 6.64 5.53 14.53
CA LEU A 138 7.99 6.08 14.39
C LEU A 138 8.12 7.32 15.30
N PRO A 139 8.68 7.17 16.52
CA PRO A 139 8.89 8.30 17.40
C PRO A 139 9.82 9.30 16.74
N ARG A 140 9.51 10.59 16.94
CA ARG A 140 10.23 11.72 16.34
C ARG A 140 11.72 11.71 16.68
N ASP A 141 12.07 11.11 17.81
CA ASP A 141 13.43 10.91 18.28
C ASP A 141 13.71 9.44 18.63
N ILE A 142 14.83 8.91 18.10
CA ILE A 142 15.31 7.54 18.35
C ILE A 142 15.68 7.33 19.84
N SER A 143 15.94 8.42 20.58
CA SER A 143 16.27 8.37 22.01
C SER A 143 15.13 7.79 22.86
N ASP A 144 13.88 8.02 22.47
CA ASP A 144 12.70 7.52 23.19
C ASP A 144 12.57 5.99 23.08
N VAL A 145 12.81 5.46 21.88
CA VAL A 145 12.92 4.00 21.65
C VAL A 145 14.06 3.43 22.48
N LYS A 146 15.20 4.12 22.54
CA LYS A 146 16.37 3.63 23.28
C LYS A 146 16.07 3.47 24.77
N GLN A 147 15.33 4.40 25.37
CA GLN A 147 14.94 4.31 26.78
C GLN A 147 14.01 3.12 27.04
N HIS A 148 12.95 2.98 26.24
CA HIS A 148 12.02 1.86 26.39
C HIS A 148 12.64 0.50 26.04
N CYS A 149 13.49 0.47 25.01
CA CYS A 149 14.23 -0.73 24.62
C CYS A 149 15.24 -1.13 25.70
N GLN A 150 15.91 -0.19 26.37
CA GLN A 150 16.79 -0.53 27.49
C GLN A 150 16.04 -1.16 28.67
N VAL A 151 14.85 -0.66 29.00
CA VAL A 151 13.99 -1.27 30.03
C VAL A 151 13.55 -2.66 29.60
N TYR A 152 13.11 -2.82 28.35
CA TYR A 152 12.73 -4.11 27.79
C TYR A 152 13.91 -5.09 27.84
N LEU A 153 15.07 -4.72 27.29
CA LEU A 153 16.32 -5.51 27.29
C LEU A 153 16.75 -5.98 28.68
N ARG A 154 16.55 -5.16 29.72
CA ARG A 154 16.81 -5.56 31.11
C ARG A 154 15.78 -6.54 31.69
N THR A 155 14.56 -6.51 31.18
CA THR A 155 13.44 -7.35 31.63
C THR A 155 13.35 -8.68 30.86
N LEU A 156 14.06 -8.81 29.72
CA LEU A 156 14.24 -10.13 29.09
C LEU A 156 15.07 -11.01 30.03
N ALA A 157 14.36 -11.84 30.80
CA ALA A 157 14.98 -12.99 31.45
C ALA A 157 15.56 -13.88 30.35
N PRO A 158 16.82 -14.35 30.48
CA PRO A 158 17.40 -15.24 29.50
C PRO A 158 16.54 -16.49 29.40
N ILE A 159 16.15 -16.84 28.18
CA ILE A 159 15.42 -18.08 27.92
C ILE A 159 16.45 -19.20 27.95
N CYS A 160 16.89 -19.58 29.15
CA CYS A 160 17.61 -20.82 29.37
C CYS A 160 16.55 -21.93 29.49
N ALA A 161 15.81 -22.18 28.40
CA ALA A 161 14.77 -23.18 28.43
C ALA A 161 15.39 -24.58 28.54
N ARG A 162 14.87 -25.31 29.52
CA ARG A 162 15.09 -26.70 29.95
C ARG A 162 15.04 -27.77 28.85
N TYR A 163 14.96 -27.41 27.56
CA TYR A 163 14.88 -28.30 26.40
C TYR A 163 16.22 -28.92 25.97
N SER A 164 17.31 -28.70 26.72
CA SER A 164 18.53 -29.50 26.60
C SER A 164 18.37 -30.94 27.17
N VAL A 165 17.15 -31.48 27.25
CA VAL A 165 16.87 -32.87 27.67
C VAL A 165 17.61 -33.89 26.80
N PHE A 166 17.95 -33.56 25.55
CA PHE A 166 18.77 -34.40 24.67
C PHE A 166 20.27 -34.09 24.67
N ALA A 167 20.74 -33.12 25.47
CA ALA A 167 22.18 -32.89 25.67
C ALA A 167 22.72 -33.92 26.69
N ILE A 168 22.83 -35.16 26.24
CA ILE A 168 23.45 -36.25 26.99
C ILE A 168 24.96 -35.97 27.06
N GLY A 169 25.36 -35.28 28.12
CA GLY A 169 26.76 -35.09 28.49
C GLY A 169 27.30 -33.70 28.18
N GLY A 170 27.50 -32.90 29.24
CA GLY A 170 28.35 -31.71 29.20
C GLY A 170 27.65 -30.43 29.63
N SER A 171 27.68 -30.18 30.94
CA SER A 171 27.39 -28.89 31.55
C SER A 171 28.37 -27.82 31.06
N GLN A 172 27.96 -26.96 30.13
CA GLN A 172 28.55 -25.62 29.96
C GLN A 172 27.49 -24.60 29.55
N SER A 173 26.89 -23.99 30.57
CA SER A 173 25.97 -22.87 30.51
C SER A 173 26.68 -21.55 30.18
N SER A 174 27.41 -21.49 29.08
CA SER A 174 28.20 -20.32 28.66
C SER A 174 27.66 -19.69 27.37
N GLY A 175 26.35 -19.39 27.34
CA GLY A 175 25.75 -18.58 26.29
C GLY A 175 24.24 -18.78 26.14
N CYS A 176 23.45 -18.29 27.09
CA CYS A 176 22.00 -18.23 26.90
C CYS A 176 21.65 -17.02 26.04
N TYR A 177 20.92 -17.23 24.94
CA TYR A 177 20.38 -16.15 24.13
C TYR A 177 19.51 -15.20 25.00
N PRO A 178 19.59 -13.87 24.81
CA PRO A 178 20.34 -13.15 23.77
C PRO A 178 21.77 -12.77 24.14
N PHE A 179 22.17 -12.98 25.40
CA PHE A 179 23.49 -12.60 25.90
C PHE A 179 24.47 -13.76 25.66
N GLY A 180 25.11 -13.73 24.50
CA GLY A 180 26.24 -14.62 24.18
C GLY A 180 27.24 -14.70 25.34
N GLY A 181 27.90 -15.85 25.48
CA GLY A 181 28.65 -16.25 26.67
C GLY A 181 29.48 -15.15 27.33
N ALA A 182 29.44 -15.11 28.66
CA ALA A 182 29.98 -14.08 29.55
C ALA A 182 31.49 -13.75 29.42
N LYS A 183 32.22 -14.33 28.47
CA LYS A 183 33.63 -14.00 28.26
C LYS A 183 33.85 -12.66 27.55
N ASP A 184 32.84 -12.13 26.84
CA ASP A 184 32.99 -10.87 26.09
C ASP A 184 32.38 -9.64 26.81
N ALA A 185 31.57 -9.83 27.85
CA ALA A 185 30.89 -8.73 28.55
C ALA A 185 31.77 -7.98 29.57
N LEU A 186 32.93 -8.54 29.94
CA LEU A 186 33.82 -7.96 30.95
C LEU A 186 34.82 -6.93 30.38
N GLU A 187 34.91 -6.80 29.05
CA GLU A 187 35.87 -5.88 28.42
C GLU A 187 35.24 -4.53 27.99
N THR A 188 33.92 -4.37 28.06
CA THR A 188 33.23 -3.12 27.63
C THR A 188 32.92 -2.14 28.76
N GLN A 189 33.44 -2.36 29.97
CA GLN A 189 33.25 -1.43 31.10
C GLN A 189 34.59 -0.90 31.64
N ALA A 190 35.47 -0.46 30.75
CA ALA A 190 36.54 0.47 31.09
C ALA A 190 36.15 1.89 30.62
N PRO A 191 35.92 2.86 31.53
CA PRO A 191 35.75 4.26 31.15
C PRO A 191 37.13 4.83 30.85
N GLY A 192 37.51 4.84 29.57
CA GLY A 192 38.84 5.30 29.17
C GLY A 192 38.87 5.81 27.74
N HIS A 193 38.86 7.13 27.61
CA HIS A 193 39.50 7.90 26.55
C HIS A 193 38.93 7.84 25.11
N LEU A 194 38.31 8.97 24.73
CA LEU A 194 38.45 9.63 23.42
C LEU A 194 39.38 8.93 22.41
N GLN A 195 38.81 8.39 21.34
CA GLN A 195 39.43 8.53 20.02
C GLN A 195 38.38 8.66 18.91
N HIS A 196 38.46 9.82 18.26
CA HIS A 196 38.02 10.09 16.89
C HIS A 196 38.21 8.85 15.99
N SER A 197 37.14 8.36 15.39
CA SER A 197 37.26 7.53 14.19
C SER A 197 36.40 8.12 13.08
N GLN A 198 37.11 8.54 12.04
CA GLN A 198 36.63 9.26 10.88
C GLN A 198 35.63 8.42 10.09
N PHE A 199 34.49 9.03 9.78
CA PHE A 199 33.62 8.62 8.68
C PHE A 199 34.40 8.76 7.36
N ARG A 200 34.80 7.63 6.78
CA ARG A 200 35.37 7.56 5.45
C ARG A 200 34.22 7.43 4.45
N THR A 201 33.94 8.53 3.77
CA THR A 201 33.05 8.63 2.61
C THR A 201 33.55 7.67 1.52
N VAL A 202 32.75 6.66 1.16
CA VAL A 202 32.94 5.89 -0.07
C VAL A 202 32.16 6.61 -1.16
N ARG A 203 32.90 7.02 -2.18
CA ARG A 203 32.42 7.65 -3.41
C ARG A 203 32.11 6.56 -4.43
#